data_AF-T1BM19-F1
#
_entry.id   AF-T1BM19-F1
#
_cell.length_a   1.000
_cell.length_b   1.000
_cell.length_c   1.000
_cell.angle_alpha   90.00
_cell.angle_beta   90.00
_cell.angle_gamma   90.00
#
_symmetry.space_group_name_H-M   'P 1'
#
loop_
_entity.id
_entity.type
_entity.pdbx_description
1 polymer ?
#
loop_
_entity_poly.entity_id
_entity_poly.type
_entity_poly.pdbx_seq_one_letter_code
_entity_poly.pdbx_strand_id
1 'polypeptide(L)'
;AGFPVSVLTRSPLVLRDLPLLRAFPDVEVGFSFTSSRDRPDYEPRVPPVASRLRALRRLSDGSIPTFASVAPLLPGTSSEDLRALAEELGEAGARAAFVDPLSLSSYPAAARRMRTLGGREFAPGEAEELLRRFEADAQRVGLPVHRRLFAWRREATPAAGG
;
A
#
# COMPACT_ATOMS: atom_id res chain seq x y z
N ALA A 1 4.68 -2.15 -29.08
CA ALA A 1 3.96 -1.72 -27.87
C ALA A 1 4.51 -2.51 -26.69
N GLY A 2 4.91 -1.83 -25.60
CA GLY A 2 5.37 -2.50 -24.37
C GLY A 2 4.20 -2.91 -23.49
N PHE A 3 4.39 -3.92 -22.64
CA PHE A 3 3.40 -4.30 -21.61
C PHE A 3 3.57 -3.41 -20.37
N PRO A 4 2.48 -2.89 -19.77
CA PRO A 4 2.53 -2.21 -18.48
C PRO A 4 3.11 -3.11 -17.38
N VAL A 5 4.01 -2.57 -16.56
CA VAL A 5 4.64 -3.29 -15.44
C VAL A 5 4.31 -2.62 -14.12
N SER A 6 3.69 -3.37 -13.20
CA SER A 6 3.48 -2.93 -11.81
C SER A 6 4.20 -3.88 -10.85
N VAL A 7 5.09 -3.35 -10.03
CA VAL A 7 5.79 -4.11 -8.98
C VAL A 7 5.17 -3.77 -7.63
N LEU A 8 4.67 -4.76 -6.88
CA LEU A 8 4.28 -4.60 -5.49
C LEU A 8 5.24 -5.39 -4.60
N THR A 9 5.90 -4.73 -3.66
CA THR A 9 6.90 -5.35 -2.79
C THR A 9 6.80 -4.86 -1.35
N ARG A 10 7.50 -5.52 -0.43
CA ARG A 10 7.78 -4.99 0.91
C ARG A 10 9.26 -4.66 1.11
N SER A 11 10.07 -4.83 0.07
CA SER A 11 11.51 -4.79 0.17
C SER A 11 12.09 -3.57 -0.56
N PRO A 12 12.98 -2.80 0.09
CA PRO A 12 13.69 -1.69 -0.57
C PRO A 12 14.71 -2.19 -1.62
N LEU A 13 14.92 -3.51 -1.74
CA LEU A 13 15.89 -4.09 -2.68
C LEU A 13 15.54 -3.82 -4.15
N VAL A 14 14.30 -3.47 -4.46
CA VAL A 14 13.87 -3.04 -5.80
C VAL A 14 14.69 -1.86 -6.34
N LEU A 15 15.31 -1.07 -5.46
CA LEU A 15 16.22 0.02 -5.85
C LEU A 15 17.47 -0.45 -6.59
N ARG A 16 17.88 -1.71 -6.45
CA ARG A 16 19.02 -2.28 -7.18
C ARG A 16 18.73 -2.39 -8.69
N ASP A 17 17.46 -2.54 -9.03
CA ASP A 17 16.98 -2.76 -10.39
C ASP A 17 16.57 -1.45 -11.09
N LEU A 18 16.90 -0.28 -10.53
CA LEU A 18 16.58 1.03 -11.10
C LEU A 18 16.94 1.17 -12.60
N PRO A 19 18.13 0.73 -13.08
CA PRO A 19 18.44 0.80 -14.51
C PRO A 19 17.48 -0.01 -15.38
N LEU A 20 17.07 -1.20 -14.90
CA LEU A 20 16.12 -2.07 -15.60
C LEU A 20 14.71 -1.48 -15.57
N LEU A 21 14.25 -1.00 -14.41
CA LEU A 21 12.93 -0.40 -14.26
C LEU A 21 12.75 0.78 -15.22
N ARG A 22 13.78 1.63 -15.37
CA ARG A 22 13.77 2.77 -16.31
C ARG A 22 13.73 2.39 -17.78
N ALA A 23 14.05 1.15 -18.13
CA ALA A 23 13.96 0.68 -19.51
C ALA A 23 12.52 0.35 -19.93
N PHE A 24 11.59 0.19 -18.96
CA PHE A 24 10.18 -0.01 -19.26
C PHE A 24 9.49 1.32 -19.58
N PRO A 25 8.76 1.43 -20.70
CA PRO A 25 8.06 2.65 -21.08
C PRO A 25 6.86 2.96 -20.17
N ASP A 26 6.32 1.93 -19.51
CA ASP A 26 5.19 2.06 -18.58
C ASP A 26 5.42 1.17 -17.36
N VAL A 27 5.96 1.76 -16.30
CA VAL A 27 6.30 1.08 -15.05
C VAL A 27 5.81 1.86 -13.83
N GLU A 28 5.39 1.14 -12.81
CA GLU A 28 5.20 1.68 -11.46
C GLU A 28 5.71 0.70 -10.40
N VAL A 29 6.12 1.23 -9.26
CA VAL A 29 6.60 0.43 -8.13
C VAL A 29 5.89 0.86 -6.86
N GLY A 30 5.27 -0.09 -6.17
CA GLY A 30 4.58 0.17 -4.92
C GLY A 30 5.03 -0.71 -3.78
N PHE A 31 4.71 -0.25 -2.58
CA PHE A 31 5.08 -0.90 -1.34
C PHE A 31 3.86 -1.26 -0.50
N SER A 32 3.87 -2.44 0.10
CA SER A 32 2.83 -2.85 1.06
C SER A 32 3.14 -2.33 2.46
N PHE A 33 2.11 -1.80 3.12
CA PHE A 33 2.10 -1.30 4.48
C PHE A 33 0.88 -1.86 5.20
N THR A 34 1.08 -2.30 6.44
CA THR A 34 0.01 -2.76 7.32
C THR A 34 -0.32 -1.71 8.40
N SER A 35 0.61 -0.80 8.66
CA SER A 35 0.60 0.21 9.72
C SER A 35 1.71 1.24 9.43
N SER A 36 1.67 2.41 10.06
CA SER A 36 2.79 3.37 10.04
C SER A 36 4.00 2.91 10.86
N ARG A 37 3.80 1.91 11.75
CA ARG A 37 4.87 1.31 12.55
C ARG A 37 5.14 -0.14 12.15
N ASP A 38 6.32 -0.63 12.55
CA ASP A 38 6.66 -2.03 12.37
C ASP A 38 5.70 -2.92 13.16
N ARG A 39 5.23 -3.99 12.51
CA ARG A 39 4.32 -4.98 13.09
C ARG A 39 5.02 -6.34 13.13
N PRO A 40 6.06 -6.55 13.96
CA PRO A 40 6.80 -7.81 14.00
C PRO A 40 5.93 -9.02 14.38
N ASP A 41 4.79 -8.78 15.02
CA ASP A 41 3.72 -9.74 15.28
C ASP A 41 3.07 -10.27 13.98
N TYR A 42 2.99 -9.45 12.92
CA TYR A 42 2.40 -9.81 11.61
C TYR A 42 3.46 -10.02 10.51
N GLU A 43 4.55 -9.28 10.56
CA GLU A 43 5.54 -9.11 9.51
C GLU A 43 6.99 -9.31 10.05
N PRO A 44 7.32 -10.39 10.79
CA PRO A 44 8.58 -10.51 11.55
C PRO A 44 9.87 -10.50 10.71
N ARG A 45 9.76 -10.76 9.41
CA ARG A 45 10.90 -10.85 8.46
C ARG A 45 10.85 -9.77 7.39
N VAL A 46 9.97 -8.79 7.55
CA VAL A 46 9.80 -7.70 6.60
C VAL A 46 10.71 -6.53 7.01
N PRO A 47 11.35 -5.84 6.04
CA PRO A 47 12.12 -4.64 6.35
C PRO A 47 11.28 -3.56 7.05
N PRO A 48 11.92 -2.69 7.88
CA PRO A 48 11.21 -1.64 8.59
C PRO A 48 10.37 -0.73 7.68
N VAL A 49 9.22 -0.24 8.16
CA VAL A 49 8.33 0.71 7.46
C VAL A 49 9.14 1.91 6.95
N ALA A 50 9.97 2.51 7.80
CA ALA A 50 10.82 3.64 7.42
C ALA A 50 11.75 3.33 6.23
N SER A 51 12.23 2.09 6.09
CA SER A 51 13.08 1.71 4.95
C SER A 51 12.27 1.58 3.65
N ARG A 52 11.02 1.12 3.75
CA ARG A 52 10.08 1.06 2.62
C ARG A 52 9.68 2.48 2.16
N LEU A 53 9.33 3.37 3.09
CA LEU A 53 9.02 4.78 2.81
C LEU A 53 10.19 5.51 2.13
N ARG A 54 11.43 5.32 2.62
CA ARG A 54 12.62 5.89 1.96
C ARG A 54 12.82 5.37 0.53
N ALA A 55 12.54 4.08 0.30
CA ALA A 55 12.64 3.51 -1.05
C ALA A 55 11.56 4.06 -1.98
N LEU A 56 10.33 4.18 -1.48
CA LEU A 56 9.21 4.81 -2.18
C LEU A 56 9.58 6.24 -2.60
N ARG A 57 10.07 7.05 -1.65
CA ARG A 57 10.53 8.42 -1.92
C ARG A 57 11.62 8.49 -2.98
N ARG A 58 12.66 7.64 -2.86
CA ARG A 58 13.76 7.59 -3.84
C ARG A 58 13.29 7.22 -5.26
N LEU A 59 12.26 6.37 -5.37
CA LEU A 59 11.66 6.03 -6.66
C LEU A 59 10.84 7.20 -7.22
N SER A 60 10.03 7.84 -6.37
CA SER A 60 9.22 9.00 -6.74
C SER A 60 10.10 10.18 -7.21
N ASP A 61 11.13 10.54 -6.43
CA ASP A 61 12.12 11.56 -6.78
C ASP A 61 12.87 11.22 -8.08
N GLY A 62 13.04 9.91 -8.36
CA GLY A 62 13.69 9.37 -9.55
C GLY A 62 12.77 9.22 -10.78
N SER A 63 11.59 9.84 -10.74
CA SER A 63 10.55 9.83 -11.80
C SER A 63 9.95 8.46 -12.12
N ILE A 64 10.07 7.47 -11.22
CA ILE A 64 9.30 6.23 -11.33
C ILE A 64 7.99 6.44 -10.55
N PRO A 65 6.81 6.34 -11.19
CA PRO A 65 5.53 6.41 -10.50
C PRO A 65 5.46 5.38 -9.37
N THR A 66 5.02 5.81 -8.19
CA THR A 66 4.89 4.94 -7.03
C THR A 66 3.46 4.85 -6.52
N PHE A 67 3.15 3.75 -5.84
CA PHE A 67 1.87 3.57 -5.17
C PHE A 67 2.05 2.89 -3.81
N ALA A 68 1.03 2.98 -2.96
CA ALA A 68 1.00 2.30 -1.68
C ALA A 68 -0.08 1.21 -1.68
N SER A 69 0.19 0.10 -1.01
CA SER A 69 -0.82 -0.90 -0.69
C SER A 69 -0.99 -0.95 0.82
N VAL A 70 -2.06 -0.35 1.33
CA VAL A 70 -2.50 -0.45 2.73
C VAL A 70 -3.35 -1.70 2.87
N ALA A 71 -2.70 -2.85 2.76
CA ALA A 71 -3.33 -4.16 2.79
C ALA A 71 -2.40 -5.21 3.42
N PRO A 72 -2.89 -6.00 4.39
CA PRO A 72 -4.21 -5.89 4.99
C PRO A 72 -4.31 -4.69 5.95
N LEU A 73 -5.45 -4.01 5.97
CA LEU A 73 -5.85 -3.16 7.09
C LEU A 73 -6.31 -4.06 8.24
N LEU A 74 -5.75 -3.86 9.43
CA LEU A 74 -5.97 -4.76 10.58
C LEU A 74 -7.08 -4.27 11.51
N PRO A 75 -7.82 -5.19 12.17
CA PRO A 75 -8.73 -4.83 13.25
C PRO A 75 -7.99 -4.13 14.40
N GLY A 76 -8.60 -3.09 14.95
CA GLY A 76 -8.04 -2.30 16.05
C GLY A 76 -6.94 -1.33 15.64
N THR A 77 -6.73 -1.08 14.34
CA THR A 77 -5.82 -0.02 13.89
C THR A 77 -6.32 1.32 14.42
N SER A 78 -5.47 2.01 15.20
CA SER A 78 -5.82 3.30 15.79
C SER A 78 -5.89 4.40 14.74
N SER A 79 -6.73 5.41 14.95
CA SER A 79 -6.85 6.55 14.03
C SER A 79 -5.56 7.36 13.88
N GLU A 80 -4.75 7.42 14.94
CA GLU A 80 -3.43 8.05 14.87
C GLU A 80 -2.48 7.31 13.92
N ASP A 81 -2.56 5.98 13.90
CA ASP A 81 -1.76 5.14 13.00
C ASP A 81 -2.20 5.30 11.54
N LEU A 82 -3.51 5.37 11.29
CA LEU A 82 -4.08 5.63 9.96
C LEU A 82 -3.67 7.00 9.44
N ARG A 83 -3.79 8.04 10.27
CA ARG A 83 -3.40 9.39 9.92
C ARG A 83 -1.91 9.48 9.62
N ALA A 84 -1.07 8.96 10.52
CA ALA A 84 0.38 8.94 10.33
C ALA A 84 0.76 8.21 9.04
N LEU A 85 0.15 7.04 8.77
CA LEU A 85 0.42 6.30 7.54
C LEU A 85 0.02 7.10 6.30
N ALA A 86 -1.16 7.75 6.30
CA ALA A 86 -1.58 8.58 5.18
C ALA A 86 -0.61 9.74 4.92
N GLU A 87 -0.21 10.46 5.97
CA GLU A 87 0.76 11.56 5.93
C GLU A 87 2.11 11.09 5.38
N GLU A 88 2.68 10.02 5.96
CA GLU A 88 3.96 9.45 5.54
C GLU A 88 3.95 8.99 4.06
N LEU A 89 2.85 8.41 3.59
CA LEU A 89 2.70 7.98 2.20
C LEU A 89 2.61 9.17 1.24
N GLY A 90 1.88 10.21 1.61
CA GLY A 90 1.81 11.47 0.86
C GLY A 90 3.17 12.15 0.78
N GLU A 91 3.88 12.28 1.91
CA GLU A 91 5.22 12.86 2.00
C GLU A 91 6.28 12.06 1.23
N ALA A 92 6.16 10.73 1.21
CA ALA A 92 7.02 9.87 0.41
C ALA A 92 6.73 9.97 -1.11
N GLY A 93 5.65 10.64 -1.51
CA GLY A 93 5.32 10.90 -2.91
C GLY A 93 4.63 9.73 -3.60
N ALA A 94 3.83 8.95 -2.87
CA ALA A 94 2.95 7.94 -3.48
C ALA A 94 1.89 8.63 -4.36
N ARG A 95 1.72 8.15 -5.59
CA ARG A 95 0.72 8.68 -6.54
C ARG A 95 -0.70 8.22 -6.23
N ALA A 96 -0.84 7.02 -5.66
CA ALA A 96 -2.11 6.41 -5.33
C ALA A 96 -1.92 5.41 -4.19
N ALA A 97 -3.00 5.14 -3.45
CA ALA A 97 -3.06 4.08 -2.47
C ALA A 97 -4.18 3.09 -2.81
N PHE A 98 -3.89 1.80 -2.65
CA PHE A 98 -4.89 0.75 -2.55
C PHE A 98 -5.10 0.40 -1.08
N VAL A 99 -6.34 0.28 -0.63
CA VAL A 99 -6.67 -0.14 0.74
C VAL A 99 -7.63 -1.32 0.72
N ASP A 100 -7.38 -2.32 1.56
CA ASP A 100 -8.22 -3.51 1.69
C ASP A 100 -8.19 -4.07 3.12
N PRO A 101 -9.35 -4.21 3.80
CA PRO A 101 -9.44 -4.85 5.10
C PRO A 101 -9.02 -6.32 5.07
N LEU A 102 -8.41 -6.78 6.16
CA LEU A 102 -8.14 -8.21 6.35
C LEU A 102 -9.44 -9.01 6.27
N SER A 103 -9.53 -9.91 5.28
CA SER A 103 -10.59 -10.91 5.19
C SER A 103 -10.01 -12.32 5.35
N LEU A 104 -10.48 -13.04 6.36
CA LEU A 104 -10.01 -14.39 6.70
C LEU A 104 -11.00 -15.48 6.30
N SER A 105 -12.18 -15.11 5.80
CA SER A 105 -13.29 -16.03 5.51
C SER A 105 -12.92 -17.13 4.52
N SER A 106 -12.10 -16.81 3.52
CA SER A 106 -11.66 -17.77 2.49
C SER A 106 -10.35 -18.50 2.85
N TYR A 107 -9.73 -18.22 4.00
CA TYR A 107 -8.39 -18.75 4.34
C TYR A 107 -8.32 -19.32 5.77
N PRO A 108 -8.92 -20.49 6.04
CA PRO A 108 -9.01 -21.06 7.40
C PRO A 108 -7.66 -21.27 8.11
N ALA A 109 -6.63 -21.66 7.36
CA ALA A 109 -5.27 -21.81 7.91
C ALA A 109 -4.65 -20.46 8.32
N ALA A 110 -4.87 -19.41 7.51
CA ALA A 110 -4.45 -18.06 7.85
C ALA A 110 -5.22 -17.53 9.04
N ALA A 111 -6.54 -17.78 9.11
CA ALA A 111 -7.38 -17.41 10.24
C ALA A 111 -6.89 -18.03 11.55
N ARG A 112 -6.57 -19.32 11.54
CA ARG A 112 -6.01 -20.01 12.71
C ARG A 112 -4.69 -19.39 13.16
N ARG A 113 -3.76 -19.15 12.21
CA ARG A 113 -2.48 -18.51 12.52
C ARG A 113 -2.67 -17.10 13.08
N MET A 114 -3.59 -16.33 12.50
CA MET A 114 -3.93 -15.00 12.97
C MET A 114 -4.39 -15.00 14.43
N ARG A 115 -5.27 -15.93 14.81
CA ARG A 115 -5.72 -16.09 16.20
C ARG A 115 -4.57 -16.42 17.15
N THR A 116 -3.60 -17.25 16.73
CA THR A 116 -2.40 -17.54 17.55
C THR A 116 -1.48 -16.34 17.74
N LEU A 117 -1.54 -15.35 16.85
CA LEU A 117 -0.77 -14.10 16.94
C LEU A 117 -1.52 -13.01 17.71
N GLY A 118 -2.63 -13.36 18.38
CA GLY A 118 -3.49 -12.40 19.08
C GLY A 118 -4.37 -11.55 18.16
N GLY A 119 -4.40 -11.86 16.86
CA GLY A 119 -5.29 -11.21 15.93
C GLY A 119 -6.74 -11.66 16.10
N ARG A 120 -7.65 -10.76 15.77
CA ARG A 120 -9.09 -10.97 15.82
C ARG A 120 -9.73 -10.71 14.45
N GLU A 121 -11.01 -11.02 14.34
CA GLU A 121 -11.83 -10.57 13.21
C GLU A 121 -12.34 -9.14 13.49
N PHE A 122 -12.79 -8.46 12.44
CA PHE A 122 -13.43 -7.15 12.57
C PHE A 122 -14.76 -7.28 13.31
N ALA A 123 -15.03 -6.34 14.22
CA ALA A 123 -16.38 -6.16 14.74
C ALA A 123 -17.30 -5.63 13.62
N PRO A 124 -18.63 -5.84 13.70
CA PRO A 124 -19.57 -5.32 12.70
C PRO A 124 -19.37 -3.81 12.45
N GLY A 125 -19.11 -3.43 11.19
CA GLY A 125 -18.90 -2.05 10.75
C GLY A 125 -17.53 -1.44 11.07
N GLU A 126 -16.65 -2.16 11.77
CA GLU A 126 -15.31 -1.65 12.12
C GLU A 126 -14.44 -1.48 10.87
N ALA A 127 -14.46 -2.44 9.94
CA ALA A 127 -13.69 -2.37 8.71
C ALA A 127 -14.08 -1.13 7.88
N GLU A 128 -15.38 -0.91 7.70
CA GLU A 128 -15.91 0.25 6.99
C GLU A 128 -15.53 1.57 7.66
N GLU A 129 -15.50 1.61 9.00
CA GLU A 129 -15.09 2.79 9.74
C GLU A 129 -13.59 3.10 9.55
N LEU A 130 -12.73 2.11 9.66
CA LEU A 130 -11.29 2.32 9.42
C LEU A 130 -10.99 2.72 7.97
N LEU A 131 -11.71 2.13 7.01
CA LEU A 131 -11.64 2.53 5.60
C LEU A 131 -12.00 4.01 5.42
N ARG A 132 -13.16 4.44 5.94
CA ARG A 132 -13.60 5.84 5.86
C ARG A 132 -12.57 6.79 6.49
N ARG A 133 -11.98 6.42 7.62
CA ARG A 133 -10.95 7.22 8.29
C ARG A 133 -9.70 7.36 7.44
N PHE A 134 -9.16 6.24 6.95
CA PHE A 134 -7.98 6.27 6.09
C PHE A 134 -8.21 7.08 4.81
N GLU A 135 -9.38 6.92 4.16
CA GLU A 135 -9.78 7.70 2.99
C GLU A 135 -9.82 9.20 3.31
N ALA A 136 -10.39 9.60 4.45
CA ALA A 136 -10.44 11.00 4.87
C ALA A 136 -9.05 11.58 5.20
N ASP A 137 -8.16 10.81 5.83
CA ASP A 137 -6.80 11.25 6.15
C ASP A 137 -5.94 11.37 4.88
N ALA A 138 -6.02 10.38 3.98
CA ALA A 138 -5.37 10.42 2.67
C ALA A 138 -5.83 11.61 1.82
N GLN A 139 -7.13 11.95 1.86
CA GLN A 139 -7.66 13.12 1.15
C GLN A 139 -7.02 14.43 1.63
N ARG A 140 -6.71 14.58 2.92
CA ARG A 140 -6.08 15.80 3.47
C ARG A 140 -4.67 16.05 2.93
N VAL A 141 -3.98 14.99 2.54
CA VAL A 141 -2.63 15.05 1.95
C VAL A 141 -2.64 14.87 0.43
N GLY A 142 -3.82 14.89 -0.19
CA GLY A 142 -3.97 14.78 -1.64
C GLY A 142 -3.62 13.40 -2.22
N LEU A 143 -3.67 12.34 -1.42
CA LEU A 143 -3.39 10.96 -1.84
C LEU A 143 -4.68 10.26 -2.30
N PRO A 144 -4.86 9.96 -3.60
CA PRO A 144 -6.02 9.22 -4.09
C PRO A 144 -6.04 7.80 -3.55
N VAL A 145 -7.19 7.36 -3.03
CA VAL A 145 -7.38 6.02 -2.46
C VAL A 145 -8.36 5.21 -3.32
N HIS A 146 -8.01 3.95 -3.59
CA HIS A 146 -8.82 3.02 -4.38
C HIS A 146 -9.05 1.71 -3.61
N ARG A 147 -10.23 1.12 -3.79
CA ARG A 147 -10.60 -0.19 -3.20
C ARG A 147 -10.35 -1.38 -4.13
N ARG A 148 -9.79 -1.12 -5.31
CA ARG A 148 -9.36 -2.16 -6.26
C ARG A 148 -7.93 -1.86 -6.67
N LEU A 149 -7.05 -2.84 -6.46
CA LEU A 149 -5.64 -2.72 -6.83
C LEU A 149 -5.52 -2.36 -8.32
N PHE A 150 -4.66 -1.39 -8.63
CA PHE A 150 -4.40 -0.82 -9.96
C PHE A 150 -5.57 -0.08 -10.63
N ALA A 151 -6.62 0.32 -9.90
CA ALA A 151 -7.71 1.10 -10.49
C ALA A 151 -7.24 2.43 -11.11
N TRP A 152 -6.29 3.12 -10.48
CA TRP A 152 -5.71 4.38 -10.95
C TRP A 152 -5.06 4.30 -12.34
N ARG A 153 -4.60 3.12 -12.76
CA ARG A 153 -4.00 2.96 -14.09
C ARG A 153 -5.02 3.14 -15.22
N ARG A 154 -6.28 2.76 -14.97
CA ARG A 154 -7.38 2.96 -15.95
C ARG A 154 -7.80 4.42 -16.08
N GLU A 155 -7.66 5.19 -15.00
CA GLU A 155 -7.97 6.62 -14.96
C GLU A 155 -6.86 7.47 -15.62
N ALA A 156 -5.62 6.97 -15.58
CA ALA A 156 -4.44 7.64 -16.12
C ALA A 156 -4.21 7.45 -17.63
N THR A 157 -4.97 6.56 -18.28
CA THR A 157 -4.83 6.34 -19.73
C THR A 157 -5.79 7.30 -20.45
N PRO A 158 -5.31 8.36 -21.13
CA PRO A 158 -6.15 9.00 -22.12
C PRO A 158 -6.48 7.93 -23.16
N ALA A 159 -7.74 7.85 -23.60
CA ALA A 159 -8.08 7.07 -24.78
C ALA A 159 -7.04 7.39 -25.85
N ALA A 160 -6.31 6.36 -26.32
CA ALA A 160 -5.47 6.52 -27.49
C ALA A 160 -6.38 7.08 -28.59
N GLY A 161 -6.20 8.35 -28.91
CA GLY A 161 -6.99 9.05 -29.91
C GLY A 161 -6.90 8.26 -31.22
N GLY A 162 -8.06 7.91 -31.75
CA GLY A 162 -8.20 7.44 -33.14
C GLY A 162 -8.15 8.59 -34.13
#